data_AF-A8V372-F1
#
_entry.id   AF-A8V372-F1
#
_cell.length_a   1.000
_cell.length_b   1.000
_cell.length_c   1.000
_cell.angle_alpha   90.00
_cell.angle_beta   90.00
_cell.angle_gamma   90.00
#
_symmetry.space_group_name_H-M   'P 1'
#
loop_
_entity.id
_entity.type
_entity.pdbx_description
1 polymer ?
#
loop_
_entity_poly.entity_id
_entity_poly.type
_entity_poly.pdbx_seq_one_letter_code
_entity_poly.pdbx_strand_id
1 'polypeptide(L)'
;MDERVNIVVDAFRTTIEHVNLIAVFIVVLIFVLIAFFLFFWEKFEEFISQRYMKRLFFRNGEAYGLTRRELEILWEYSHKTHKDPFLVLEYKAPFEKVVQAYIEDNPDFDEKLIKNMRKKLGFDKIPPFMPLISTKDIDLFQTGNFMYQNRTYPVALYDKDEKYMYWYLIDQKPPFPFKEGDNVKIKFIREDDAIYLIDGNIEEIFEEDGKYIIKIPHTFKFLQIQRRKDFRVKKEIPLILETYDINGNKVKKSSNNRY
;
A
#
# COMPACT_ATOMS: atom_id res chain seq x y z
N MET A 1 22.21 -73.49 -25.02
CA MET A 1 21.40 -72.45 -24.34
C MET A 1 20.87 -71.52 -25.42
N ASP A 2 20.13 -72.03 -26.42
CA ASP A 2 20.06 -71.33 -27.72
C ASP A 2 18.68 -71.33 -28.39
N GLU A 3 17.78 -72.24 -28.03
CA GLU A 3 16.49 -72.33 -28.73
C GLU A 3 15.49 -71.26 -28.27
N ARG A 4 15.44 -70.96 -26.96
CA ARG A 4 14.60 -69.90 -26.41
C ARG A 4 15.09 -68.49 -26.78
N VAL A 5 16.40 -68.32 -26.93
CA VAL A 5 16.99 -67.06 -27.35
C VAL A 5 16.69 -66.83 -28.84
N ASN A 6 16.83 -67.85 -29.68
CA ASN A 6 16.46 -67.75 -31.10
C ASN A 6 14.97 -67.51 -31.31
N ILE A 7 14.08 -68.14 -30.54
CA ILE A 7 12.63 -67.87 -30.62
C ILE A 7 12.30 -66.41 -30.24
N VAL A 8 12.97 -65.86 -29.22
CA VAL A 8 12.77 -64.45 -28.82
C VAL A 8 13.36 -63.50 -29.87
N VAL A 9 14.51 -63.84 -30.44
CA VAL A 9 15.16 -63.04 -31.49
C VAL A 9 14.36 -63.07 -32.79
N ASP A 10 13.83 -64.23 -33.20
CA ASP A 10 12.97 -64.36 -34.38
C ASP A 10 11.61 -63.70 -34.16
N ALA A 11 11.01 -63.82 -32.97
CA ALA A 11 9.81 -63.07 -32.63
C ALA A 11 10.05 -61.55 -32.72
N PHE A 12 11.20 -61.06 -32.25
CA PHE A 12 11.59 -59.66 -32.40
C PHE A 12 11.82 -59.27 -33.88
N ARG A 13 12.51 -60.11 -34.66
CA ARG A 13 12.81 -59.88 -36.07
C ARG A 13 11.54 -59.82 -36.93
N THR A 14 10.63 -60.76 -36.72
CA THR A 14 9.36 -60.82 -37.46
C THR A 14 8.46 -59.63 -37.11
N THR A 15 8.51 -59.19 -35.85
CA THR A 15 7.79 -57.98 -35.40
C THR A 15 8.37 -56.74 -36.08
N ILE A 16 9.70 -56.59 -36.15
CA ILE A 16 10.41 -55.47 -36.78
C ILE A 16 10.18 -55.43 -38.31
N GLU A 17 10.18 -56.57 -38.99
CA GLU A 17 9.97 -56.66 -40.45
C GLU A 17 8.55 -56.25 -40.88
N HIS A 18 7.56 -56.35 -39.98
CA HIS A 18 6.17 -55.94 -40.22
C HIS A 18 5.80 -54.61 -39.55
N VAL A 19 6.74 -53.92 -38.89
CA VAL A 19 6.46 -52.57 -38.38
C VAL A 19 6.38 -51.61 -39.56
N ASN A 20 5.15 -51.28 -39.93
CA ASN A 20 4.88 -50.24 -40.90
C ASN A 20 5.37 -48.90 -40.31
N LEU A 21 6.52 -48.40 -40.79
CA LEU A 21 7.14 -47.13 -40.36
C LEU A 21 6.14 -45.97 -40.34
N ILE A 22 5.16 -45.99 -41.26
CA ILE A 22 4.07 -45.02 -41.33
C ILE A 22 3.18 -45.10 -40.08
N ALA A 23 2.86 -46.30 -39.60
CA ALA A 23 2.04 -46.49 -38.40
C ALA A 23 2.75 -45.99 -37.14
N VAL A 24 4.06 -46.21 -37.00
CA VAL A 24 4.84 -45.68 -35.88
C VAL A 24 4.88 -44.15 -35.93
N PHE A 25 5.07 -43.56 -37.11
CA PHE A 25 5.05 -42.11 -37.28
C PHE A 25 3.70 -41.50 -36.91
N ILE A 26 2.60 -42.14 -37.30
CA ILE A 26 1.23 -41.70 -36.93
C ILE A 26 1.04 -41.74 -35.40
N VAL A 27 1.46 -42.82 -34.73
CA VAL A 27 1.34 -42.93 -33.27
C VAL A 27 2.15 -41.84 -32.57
N VAL A 28 3.40 -41.62 -32.99
CA VAL A 28 4.24 -40.54 -32.42
C VAL A 28 3.62 -39.16 -32.69
N LEU A 29 3.09 -38.92 -33.89
CA LEU A 29 2.41 -37.67 -34.23
C LEU A 29 1.18 -37.43 -33.33
N ILE A 30 0.39 -38.46 -33.04
CA ILE A 30 -0.75 -38.37 -32.13
C ILE A 30 -0.27 -37.98 -30.72
N PHE A 31 0.79 -38.60 -30.19
CA PHE A 31 1.34 -38.22 -28.90
C PHE A 31 1.87 -36.78 -28.87
N VAL A 32 2.52 -36.33 -29.94
CA VAL A 32 2.98 -34.93 -30.08
C VAL A 32 1.79 -33.97 -30.12
N LEU A 33 0.72 -34.30 -30.86
CA LEU A 33 -0.49 -33.48 -30.93
C LEU A 33 -1.23 -33.43 -29.59
N ILE A 34 -1.29 -34.53 -28.86
CA ILE A 34 -1.88 -34.57 -27.52
C ILE A 34 -1.06 -33.71 -26.55
N ALA A 35 0.26 -33.85 -26.55
CA ALA A 35 1.15 -33.04 -25.70
C ALA A 35 1.03 -31.54 -26.04
N PHE A 36 0.99 -31.20 -27.33
CA PHE A 36 0.77 -29.83 -27.80
C PHE A 36 -0.59 -29.30 -27.36
N PHE A 37 -1.65 -30.09 -27.48
CA PHE A 37 -3.00 -29.70 -27.06
C PHE A 37 -3.07 -29.43 -25.56
N LEU A 38 -2.49 -30.29 -24.72
CA LEU A 38 -2.45 -30.09 -23.27
C LEU A 38 -1.69 -28.82 -22.89
N PHE A 39 -0.51 -28.59 -23.50
CA PHE A 39 0.28 -27.38 -23.26
C PHE A 39 -0.45 -26.09 -23.68
N PHE A 40 -1.12 -26.12 -24.84
CA PHE A 40 -1.91 -24.98 -25.31
C PHE A 40 -3.18 -24.77 -24.50
N TRP A 41 -3.81 -25.83 -24.00
CA TRP A 41 -5.04 -25.75 -23.22
C TRP A 41 -4.83 -24.95 -21.93
N GLU A 42 -3.75 -25.22 -21.19
CA GLU A 42 -3.41 -24.46 -19.97
C GLU A 42 -3.23 -22.97 -20.27
N LYS A 43 -2.49 -22.63 -21.32
CA LYS A 43 -2.26 -21.24 -21.74
C LYS A 43 -3.54 -20.56 -22.23
N PHE A 44 -4.43 -21.32 -22.85
CA PHE A 44 -5.71 -20.83 -23.35
C PHE A 44 -6.70 -20.53 -22.22
N GLU A 45 -6.78 -21.40 -21.21
CA GLU A 45 -7.59 -21.17 -20.01
C GLU A 45 -7.11 -19.94 -19.24
N GLU A 46 -5.80 -19.79 -19.04
CA GLU A 46 -5.20 -18.60 -18.42
C GLU A 46 -5.64 -17.33 -19.18
N PHE A 47 -5.57 -17.35 -20.51
CA PHE A 47 -5.91 -16.20 -21.34
C PHE A 47 -7.40 -15.82 -21.28
N ILE A 48 -8.30 -16.80 -21.35
CA ILE A 48 -9.75 -16.56 -21.22
C ILE A 48 -10.07 -16.05 -19.82
N SER A 49 -9.51 -16.69 -18.79
CA SER A 49 -9.72 -16.31 -17.40
C SER A 49 -9.30 -14.86 -17.16
N GLN A 50 -8.12 -14.44 -17.64
CA GLN A 50 -7.65 -13.06 -17.53
C GLN A 50 -8.58 -12.04 -18.18
N ARG A 51 -9.11 -12.34 -19.38
CA ARG A 51 -10.09 -11.48 -20.06
C ARG A 51 -11.40 -11.39 -19.29
N TYR A 52 -11.88 -12.51 -18.76
CA TYR A 52 -13.09 -12.55 -17.94
C TYR A 52 -12.90 -11.78 -16.63
N MET A 53 -11.79 -11.98 -15.93
CA MET A 53 -11.43 -11.25 -14.72
C MET A 53 -11.31 -9.75 -14.98
N LYS A 54 -10.67 -9.34 -16.07
CA LYS A 54 -10.61 -7.93 -16.46
C LYS A 54 -12.01 -7.37 -16.67
N ARG A 55 -12.88 -8.06 -17.43
CA ARG A 55 -14.26 -7.60 -17.64
C ARG A 55 -15.03 -7.48 -16.32
N LEU A 56 -14.86 -8.44 -15.41
CA LEU A 56 -15.49 -8.43 -14.10
C LEU A 56 -14.98 -7.25 -13.24
N PHE A 57 -13.68 -7.01 -13.22
CA PHE A 57 -13.06 -5.87 -12.55
C PHE A 57 -13.61 -4.55 -13.06
N PHE A 58 -13.69 -4.37 -14.39
CA PHE A 58 -14.22 -3.15 -14.99
C PHE A 58 -15.68 -2.92 -14.59
N ARG A 59 -16.50 -3.97 -14.67
CA ARG A 59 -17.91 -3.90 -14.25
C ARG A 59 -18.06 -3.52 -12.77
N ASN A 60 -17.24 -4.10 -11.90
CA ASN A 60 -17.28 -3.79 -10.47
C ASN A 60 -16.82 -2.35 -10.19
N GLY A 61 -15.74 -1.91 -10.84
CA GLY A 61 -15.23 -0.56 -10.73
C GLY A 61 -16.18 0.52 -11.25
N GLU A 62 -16.88 0.24 -12.35
CA GLU A 62 -17.93 1.11 -12.89
C GLU A 62 -19.10 1.27 -11.91
N ALA A 63 -19.42 0.24 -11.11
CA ALA A 63 -20.42 0.33 -10.05
C ALA A 63 -20.01 1.30 -8.91
N TYR A 64 -18.70 1.53 -8.70
CA TYR A 64 -18.19 2.60 -7.83
C TYR A 64 -18.12 3.97 -8.52
N GLY A 65 -18.54 4.08 -9.78
CA GLY A 65 -18.50 5.32 -10.57
C GLY A 65 -17.12 5.66 -11.14
N LEU A 66 -16.19 4.69 -11.17
CA LEU A 66 -14.90 4.87 -11.83
C LEU A 66 -15.08 4.91 -13.35
N THR A 67 -14.31 5.77 -14.00
CA THR A 67 -14.23 5.85 -15.45
C THR A 67 -13.35 4.73 -15.99
N ARG A 68 -13.52 4.41 -17.26
CA ARG A 68 -12.72 3.39 -17.93
C ARG A 68 -11.21 3.67 -17.86
N ARG A 69 -10.80 4.93 -17.98
CA ARG A 69 -9.40 5.36 -17.86
C ARG A 69 -8.84 5.11 -16.45
N GLU A 70 -9.60 5.45 -15.41
CA GLU A 70 -9.22 5.17 -14.02
C GLU A 70 -9.05 3.67 -13.78
N LEU A 71 -9.95 2.85 -14.33
CA LEU A 71 -9.90 1.39 -14.21
C LEU A 71 -8.75 0.76 -14.97
N GLU A 72 -8.41 1.29 -16.15
CA GLU A 72 -7.24 0.85 -16.91
C GLU A 72 -5.95 1.05 -16.11
N ILE A 73 -5.79 2.23 -15.49
CA ILE A 73 -4.66 2.53 -14.61
C ILE A 73 -4.62 1.55 -13.44
N LEU A 74 -5.72 1.40 -12.70
CA LEU A 74 -5.73 0.52 -11.53
C LEU A 74 -5.43 -0.94 -11.89
N TRP A 75 -5.97 -1.43 -13.02
CA TRP A 75 -5.72 -2.79 -13.51
C TRP A 75 -4.26 -3.02 -13.92
N GLU A 76 -3.69 -2.11 -14.72
CA GLU A 76 -2.32 -2.23 -15.20
C GLU A 76 -1.33 -2.21 -14.04
N TYR A 77 -1.47 -1.23 -13.15
CA TYR A 77 -0.55 -1.04 -12.04
C TYR A 77 -0.77 -2.04 -10.90
N SER A 78 -1.96 -2.63 -10.75
CA SER A 78 -2.15 -3.78 -9.85
C SER A 78 -1.36 -4.99 -10.31
N HIS A 79 -1.35 -5.29 -11.61
CA HIS A 79 -0.53 -6.38 -12.14
C HIS A 79 0.97 -6.08 -12.02
N LYS A 80 1.39 -4.84 -12.32
CA LYS A 80 2.79 -4.43 -12.19
C LYS A 80 3.32 -4.55 -10.76
N THR A 81 2.48 -4.26 -9.76
CA THR A 81 2.84 -4.32 -8.34
C THR A 81 2.53 -5.66 -7.66
N HIS A 82 2.10 -6.67 -8.45
CA HIS A 82 1.65 -7.98 -7.95
C HIS A 82 0.60 -7.85 -6.82
N LYS A 83 -0.38 -6.97 -7.04
CA LYS A 83 -1.57 -6.81 -6.18
C LYS A 83 -2.79 -7.35 -6.87
N ASP A 84 -3.69 -7.92 -6.09
CA ASP A 84 -5.00 -8.34 -6.58
C ASP A 84 -5.80 -7.08 -7.01
N PRO A 85 -6.22 -6.99 -8.27
CA PRO A 85 -7.02 -5.86 -8.75
C PRO A 85 -8.31 -5.66 -7.93
N PHE A 86 -8.98 -6.73 -7.50
CA PHE A 86 -10.22 -6.59 -6.74
C PHE A 86 -9.97 -5.98 -5.35
N LEU A 87 -8.89 -6.37 -4.68
CA LEU A 87 -8.50 -5.76 -3.41
C LEU A 87 -8.15 -4.28 -3.54
N VAL A 88 -7.66 -3.84 -4.70
CA VAL A 88 -7.39 -2.42 -4.99
C VAL A 88 -8.67 -1.58 -5.02
N LEU A 89 -9.82 -2.15 -5.38
CA LEU A 89 -11.11 -1.45 -5.31
C LEU A 89 -11.69 -1.44 -3.90
N GLU A 90 -11.41 -2.46 -3.10
CA GLU A 90 -12.03 -2.67 -1.79
C GLU A 90 -11.25 -2.02 -0.64
N TYR A 91 -9.92 -2.03 -0.71
CA TYR A 91 -9.06 -1.61 0.39
C TYR A 91 -8.10 -0.49 0.00
N LYS A 92 -7.97 0.49 0.90
CA LYS A 92 -7.11 1.65 0.71
C LYS A 92 -5.62 1.31 0.60
N ALA A 93 -5.11 0.35 1.38
CA ALA A 93 -3.69 0.00 1.38
C ALA A 93 -3.15 -0.52 0.03
N PRO A 94 -3.80 -1.50 -0.64
CA PRO A 94 -3.39 -1.89 -1.99
C PRO A 94 -3.63 -0.77 -3.02
N PHE A 95 -4.71 0.01 -2.89
CA PHE A 95 -4.96 1.18 -3.73
C PHE A 95 -3.81 2.19 -3.71
N GLU A 96 -3.38 2.65 -2.52
CA GLU A 96 -2.32 3.66 -2.42
C GLU A 96 -0.98 3.14 -2.97
N LYS A 97 -0.69 1.83 -2.86
CA LYS A 97 0.51 1.22 -3.44
C LYS A 97 0.48 1.21 -4.97
N VAL A 98 -0.68 0.92 -5.56
CA VAL A 98 -0.89 0.95 -7.01
C VAL A 98 -0.79 2.37 -7.55
N VAL A 99 -1.41 3.33 -6.85
CA VAL A 99 -1.32 4.75 -7.18
C VAL A 99 0.12 5.27 -7.06
N GLN A 100 0.86 4.84 -6.04
CA GLN A 100 2.26 5.21 -5.88
C GLN A 100 3.10 4.75 -7.09
N ALA A 101 2.93 3.50 -7.53
CA ALA A 101 3.63 3.00 -8.71
C ALA A 101 3.26 3.80 -9.98
N TYR A 102 1.99 4.21 -10.10
CA TYR A 102 1.54 5.09 -11.18
C TYR A 102 2.22 6.46 -11.17
N ILE A 103 2.35 7.09 -10.00
CA ILE A 103 3.03 8.38 -9.84
C ILE A 103 4.53 8.26 -10.15
N GLU A 104 5.17 7.16 -9.75
CA GLU A 104 6.60 6.91 -9.99
C GLU A 104 6.93 6.74 -11.47
N ASP A 105 6.07 6.05 -12.22
CA ASP A 105 6.26 5.85 -13.67
C ASP A 105 5.83 7.07 -14.51
N ASN A 106 5.01 7.97 -13.98
CA ASN A 106 4.45 9.12 -14.71
C ASN A 106 4.72 10.42 -13.95
N PRO A 107 5.79 11.17 -14.31
CA PRO A 107 6.15 12.41 -13.62
C PRO A 107 5.05 13.47 -13.71
N ASP A 108 4.35 13.55 -14.85
CA ASP A 108 3.26 14.48 -15.19
C ASP A 108 1.88 13.83 -15.04
N PHE A 109 1.68 13.08 -13.96
CA PHE A 109 0.40 12.45 -13.65
C PHE A 109 -0.69 13.49 -13.32
N ASP A 110 -1.95 13.10 -13.54
CA ASP A 110 -3.10 13.95 -13.21
C ASP A 110 -3.52 13.75 -11.74
N GLU A 111 -3.16 14.70 -10.88
CA GLU A 111 -3.55 14.70 -9.46
C GLU A 111 -5.07 14.66 -9.26
N LYS A 112 -5.85 15.33 -10.13
CA LYS A 112 -7.31 15.35 -10.00
C LYS A 112 -7.88 13.97 -10.26
N LEU A 113 -7.30 13.22 -11.20
CA LEU A 113 -7.67 11.85 -11.49
C LEU A 113 -7.48 10.97 -10.25
N ILE A 114 -6.32 11.04 -9.59
CA ILE A 114 -6.04 10.26 -8.37
C ILE A 114 -7.02 10.62 -7.25
N LYS A 115 -7.22 11.92 -7.01
CA LYS A 115 -8.16 12.41 -6.00
C LYS A 115 -9.59 11.94 -6.28
N ASN A 116 -10.01 11.91 -7.53
CA ASN A 116 -11.31 11.40 -7.95
C ASN A 116 -11.46 9.90 -7.69
N MET A 117 -10.46 9.09 -8.06
CA MET A 117 -10.46 7.65 -7.75
C MET A 117 -10.59 7.41 -6.24
N ARG A 118 -9.75 8.08 -5.44
CA ARG A 118 -9.73 7.97 -3.98
C ARG A 118 -11.09 8.32 -3.37
N LYS A 119 -11.73 9.40 -3.86
CA LYS A 119 -13.06 9.82 -3.39
C LYS A 119 -14.16 8.83 -3.77
N LYS A 120 -14.17 8.33 -5.01
CA LYS A 120 -15.18 7.36 -5.50
C LYS A 120 -15.14 6.05 -4.73
N LEU A 121 -13.94 5.62 -4.34
CA LEU A 121 -13.72 4.40 -3.54
C LEU A 121 -13.90 4.63 -2.03
N GLY A 122 -14.14 5.86 -1.57
CA GLY A 122 -14.30 6.17 -0.14
C GLY A 122 -12.99 6.10 0.66
N PHE A 123 -11.85 6.27 -0.01
CA PHE A 123 -10.51 6.22 0.60
C PHE A 123 -9.97 7.61 0.97
N ASP A 124 -10.79 8.65 0.89
CA ASP A 124 -10.40 10.04 1.14
C ASP A 124 -10.08 10.31 2.61
N LYS A 125 -10.71 9.57 3.54
CA LYS A 125 -10.50 9.73 4.99
C LYS A 125 -10.22 8.40 5.68
N ILE A 126 -9.30 8.43 6.63
CA ILE A 126 -9.09 7.32 7.56
C ILE A 126 -9.70 7.71 8.90
N PRO A 127 -10.54 6.87 9.51
CA PRO A 127 -11.04 7.11 10.86
C PRO A 127 -9.88 7.36 11.84
N PRO A 128 -10.03 8.27 12.83
CA PRO A 128 -8.94 8.63 13.74
C PRO A 128 -8.34 7.45 14.51
N PHE A 129 -9.13 6.42 14.78
CA PHE A 129 -8.73 5.21 15.52
C PHE A 129 -8.07 4.13 14.67
N MET A 130 -8.06 4.28 13.34
CA MET A 130 -7.38 3.34 12.45
C MET A 130 -5.96 3.79 12.18
N PRO A 131 -4.98 2.87 12.12
CA PRO A 131 -3.61 3.23 11.85
C PRO A 131 -3.46 3.92 10.49
N LEU A 132 -2.47 4.80 10.39
CA LEU A 132 -2.09 5.40 9.11
C LEU A 132 -1.64 4.29 8.14
N ILE A 133 -2.03 4.40 6.88
CA ILE A 133 -1.61 3.49 5.81
C ILE A 133 -0.39 4.08 5.11
N SER A 134 -0.42 5.39 4.89
CA SER A 134 0.65 6.18 4.31
C SER A 134 0.81 7.47 5.08
N THR A 135 1.97 8.09 4.96
CA THR A 135 2.17 9.48 5.40
C THR A 135 1.25 10.48 4.69
N LYS A 136 0.62 10.12 3.56
CA LYS A 136 -0.46 10.89 2.92
C LYS A 136 -1.69 11.04 3.81
N ASP A 137 -1.86 10.16 4.80
CA ASP A 137 -3.00 10.17 5.71
C ASP A 137 -2.80 11.08 6.92
N ILE A 138 -1.62 11.70 7.07
CA ILE A 138 -1.35 12.63 8.16
C ILE A 138 -2.19 13.89 7.95
N ASP A 139 -2.90 14.31 8.99
CA ASP A 139 -3.73 15.51 8.93
C ASP A 139 -2.87 16.77 8.80
N LEU A 140 -3.38 17.76 8.05
CA LEU A 140 -2.73 19.07 7.98
C LEU A 140 -2.69 19.72 9.37
N PHE A 141 -1.64 20.49 9.61
CA PHE A 141 -1.31 21.12 10.90
C PHE A 141 -1.04 20.15 12.05
N GLN A 142 -0.90 18.84 11.77
CA GLN A 142 -0.41 17.89 12.75
C GLN A 142 0.97 18.34 13.23
N THR A 143 1.08 18.61 14.53
CA THR A 143 2.33 19.01 15.17
C THR A 143 3.18 17.79 15.50
N GLY A 144 4.49 18.00 15.50
CA GLY A 144 5.47 16.96 15.73
C GLY A 144 6.85 17.51 16.05
N ASN A 145 7.81 16.60 16.05
CA ASN A 145 9.20 16.84 16.37
C ASN A 145 10.06 16.32 15.22
N PHE A 146 10.76 17.22 14.54
CA PHE A 146 11.82 16.89 13.61
C PHE A 146 13.10 16.66 14.40
N MET A 147 13.75 15.53 14.19
CA MET A 147 14.92 15.09 14.95
C MET A 147 16.09 14.85 14.00
N TYR A 148 17.22 15.51 14.30
CA TYR A 148 18.46 15.39 13.55
C TYR A 148 19.65 15.46 14.51
N GLN A 149 20.57 14.48 14.43
CA GLN A 149 21.80 14.43 15.25
C GLN A 149 21.59 14.81 16.72
N ASN A 150 20.59 14.19 17.36
CA ASN A 150 20.22 14.40 18.77
C ASN A 150 19.62 15.78 19.12
N ARG A 151 19.36 16.64 18.12
CA ARG A 151 18.59 17.88 18.27
C ARG A 151 17.15 17.65 17.83
N THR A 152 16.23 18.34 18.49
CA THR A 152 14.79 18.28 18.19
C THR A 152 14.27 19.66 17.89
N TYR A 153 13.48 19.76 16.82
CA TYR A 153 12.89 20.98 16.32
C TYR A 153 11.37 20.80 16.24
N PRO A 154 10.58 21.72 16.81
CA PRO A 154 9.12 21.65 16.70
C PRO A 154 8.72 21.90 15.24
N VAL A 155 7.83 21.06 14.72
CA VAL A 155 7.34 21.15 13.35
C VAL A 155 5.84 20.99 13.27
N ALA A 156 5.24 21.52 12.21
CA ALA A 156 3.86 21.24 11.82
C ALA A 156 3.79 20.88 10.34
N LEU A 157 2.94 19.92 9.97
CA LEU A 157 2.68 19.61 8.57
C LEU A 157 1.91 20.79 7.96
N TYR A 158 2.59 21.61 7.17
CA TYR A 158 2.03 22.82 6.57
C TYR A 158 1.15 22.50 5.36
N ASP A 159 1.67 21.66 4.47
CA ASP A 159 0.96 21.20 3.29
C ASP A 159 1.43 19.80 2.87
N LYS A 160 0.71 19.17 1.94
CA LYS A 160 1.07 17.88 1.31
C LYS A 160 0.47 17.77 -0.09
N ASP A 161 1.23 17.18 -1.00
CA ASP A 161 0.78 16.80 -2.33
C ASP A 161 0.82 15.26 -2.50
N GLU A 162 0.77 14.74 -3.72
CA GLU A 162 0.84 13.28 -3.95
C GLU A 162 2.25 12.68 -3.83
N LYS A 163 3.30 13.52 -3.82
CA LYS A 163 4.72 13.12 -3.77
C LYS A 163 5.40 13.49 -2.45
N TYR A 164 5.10 14.66 -1.89
CA TYR A 164 5.86 15.29 -0.81
C TYR A 164 4.97 15.80 0.34
N MET A 165 5.57 15.80 1.52
CA MET A 165 5.12 16.49 2.72
C MET A 165 5.94 17.76 2.91
N TYR A 166 5.27 18.83 3.32
CA TYR A 166 5.88 20.13 3.59
C TYR A 166 5.79 20.44 5.08
N TRP A 167 6.92 20.30 5.79
CA TRP A 167 6.98 20.49 7.23
C TRP A 167 7.53 21.87 7.57
N TYR A 168 6.69 22.69 8.21
CA TYR A 168 7.09 23.99 8.73
C TYR A 168 7.89 23.85 10.03
N LEU A 169 9.06 24.47 10.11
CA LEU A 169 9.87 24.60 11.32
C LEU A 169 9.37 25.75 12.19
N ILE A 170 8.74 25.42 13.32
CA ILE A 170 8.09 26.40 14.19
C ILE A 170 9.14 27.22 14.95
N ASP A 171 9.10 28.55 14.79
CA ASP A 171 9.97 29.51 15.48
C ASP A 171 11.48 29.25 15.31
N GLN A 172 11.88 28.55 14.23
CA GLN A 172 13.30 28.29 13.94
C GLN A 172 13.81 29.23 12.86
N LYS A 173 15.09 29.62 12.98
CA LYS A 173 15.80 30.43 11.98
C LYS A 173 17.16 29.80 11.68
N PRO A 174 17.71 30.02 10.47
CA PRO A 174 19.04 29.56 10.11
C PRO A 174 20.11 30.22 11.01
N PRO A 175 21.30 29.60 11.14
CA PRO A 175 21.75 28.41 10.42
C PRO A 175 21.20 27.10 11.02
N PHE A 176 20.72 26.22 10.14
CA PHE A 176 20.34 24.85 10.51
C PHE A 176 21.54 23.90 10.44
N PRO A 177 21.64 22.89 11.32
CA PRO A 177 22.71 21.90 11.27
C PRO A 177 22.49 20.80 10.23
N PHE A 178 21.34 20.80 9.55
CA PHE A 178 20.94 19.84 8.53
C PHE A 178 20.85 20.52 7.16
N LYS A 179 20.98 19.73 6.11
CA LYS A 179 20.91 20.18 4.71
C LYS A 179 20.11 19.21 3.84
N GLU A 180 19.89 19.60 2.59
CA GLU A 180 19.32 18.72 1.56
C GLU A 180 20.13 17.42 1.43
N GLY A 181 19.42 16.31 1.25
CA GLY A 181 19.95 14.95 1.20
C GLY A 181 20.16 14.30 2.57
N ASP A 182 20.11 15.05 3.67
CA ASP A 182 20.30 14.46 5.01
C ASP A 182 19.09 13.60 5.43
N ASN A 183 19.37 12.51 6.13
CA ASN A 183 18.34 11.65 6.71
C ASN A 183 17.87 12.20 8.06
N VAL A 184 16.56 12.32 8.22
CA VAL A 184 15.90 12.95 9.36
C VAL A 184 14.76 12.08 9.86
N LYS A 185 14.40 12.28 11.14
CA LYS A 185 13.28 11.58 11.75
C LYS A 185 12.19 12.55 12.15
N ILE A 186 10.95 12.26 11.78
CA ILE A 186 9.78 13.02 12.24
C ILE A 186 9.00 12.15 13.20
N LYS A 187 8.77 12.68 14.40
CA LYS A 187 7.98 12.04 15.44
C LYS A 187 6.76 12.88 15.78
N PHE A 188 5.57 12.32 15.60
CA PHE A 188 4.32 12.99 15.97
C PHE A 188 3.40 12.03 16.71
N ILE A 189 2.41 12.61 17.39
CA ILE A 189 1.39 11.87 18.13
C ILE A 189 0.07 12.12 17.44
N ARG A 190 -0.55 11.06 16.92
CA ARG A 190 -1.90 11.14 16.38
C ARG A 190 -2.89 10.93 17.52
N GLU A 191 -3.89 11.79 17.62
CA GLU A 191 -4.91 11.62 18.65
C GLU A 191 -5.61 10.26 18.52
N ASP A 192 -5.80 9.60 19.65
CA ASP A 192 -6.57 8.34 19.78
C ASP A 192 -6.03 7.11 19.02
N ASP A 193 -4.83 7.20 18.46
CA ASP A 193 -4.14 6.11 17.76
C ASP A 193 -2.79 5.80 18.43
N ALA A 194 -1.69 6.35 17.91
CA ALA A 194 -0.34 5.97 18.28
C ALA A 194 0.67 7.11 18.10
N ILE A 195 1.90 6.85 18.55
CA ILE A 195 3.06 7.67 18.16
C ILE A 195 3.61 7.11 16.87
N TYR A 196 3.85 7.99 15.91
CA TYR A 196 4.46 7.65 14.64
C TYR A 196 5.87 8.22 14.56
N LEU A 197 6.79 7.41 14.04
CA LEU A 197 8.15 7.80 13.71
C LEU A 197 8.38 7.53 12.21
N ILE A 198 8.63 8.60 11.47
CA ILE A 198 8.91 8.58 10.04
C ILE A 198 10.40 8.84 9.87
N ASP A 199 11.07 7.97 9.11
CA ASP A 199 12.43 8.21 8.64
C ASP A 199 12.34 8.65 7.16
N GLY A 200 12.98 9.77 6.82
CA GLY A 200 12.93 10.34 5.47
C GLY A 200 14.16 11.16 5.16
N ASN A 201 14.43 11.39 3.88
CA ASN A 201 15.50 12.29 3.44
C ASN A 201 14.91 13.68 3.15
N ILE A 202 15.65 14.73 3.47
CA ILE A 202 15.29 16.08 3.07
C ILE A 202 15.51 16.22 1.57
N GLU A 203 14.46 16.51 0.83
CA GLU A 203 14.58 16.83 -0.60
C GLU A 203 15.04 18.27 -0.79
N GLU A 204 14.41 19.19 -0.06
CA GLU A 204 14.59 20.63 -0.25
C GLU A 204 14.29 21.38 1.05
N ILE A 205 14.99 22.50 1.28
CA ILE A 205 14.69 23.43 2.38
C ILE A 205 14.52 24.83 1.79
N PHE A 206 13.33 25.41 1.94
CA PHE A 206 13.03 26.72 1.38
C PHE A 206 12.30 27.61 2.40
N GLU A 207 12.27 28.92 2.10
CA GLU A 207 11.58 29.92 2.89
C GLU A 207 10.36 30.44 2.11
N GLU A 208 9.20 30.42 2.75
CA GLU A 208 7.94 30.93 2.19
C GLU A 208 7.27 31.79 3.25
N ASP A 209 6.97 33.06 2.94
CA ASP A 209 6.35 34.02 3.87
C ASP A 209 7.02 34.11 5.26
N GLY A 210 8.35 34.05 5.30
CA GLY A 210 9.13 34.09 6.55
C GLY A 210 9.10 32.79 7.36
N LYS A 211 8.58 31.70 6.79
CA LYS A 211 8.53 30.36 7.37
C LYS A 211 9.52 29.44 6.66
N TYR A 212 10.31 28.70 7.43
CA TYR A 212 11.20 27.68 6.88
C TYR A 212 10.47 26.34 6.74
N ILE A 213 10.44 25.82 5.53
CA ILE A 213 9.73 24.59 5.17
C ILE A 213 10.73 23.54 4.72
N ILE A 214 10.57 22.33 5.24
CA ILE A 214 11.34 21.14 4.86
C ILE A 214 10.44 20.23 4.01
N LYS A 215 10.89 19.95 2.80
CA LYS A 215 10.23 19.05 1.86
C LYS A 215 10.74 17.63 2.03
N ILE A 216 9.86 16.67 2.30
CA ILE A 216 10.20 15.26 2.52
C ILE A 216 9.26 14.37 1.71
N PRO A 217 9.74 13.40 0.92
CA PRO A 217 8.89 12.49 0.17
C PRO A 217 7.94 11.67 1.06
N HIS A 218 6.76 11.34 0.53
CA HIS A 218 5.85 10.41 1.17
C HIS A 218 6.46 9.00 1.29
N THR A 219 6.15 8.33 2.40
CA THR A 219 6.55 6.94 2.65
C THR A 219 5.40 6.11 3.22
N PHE A 220 5.48 4.81 2.95
CA PHE A 220 4.67 3.74 3.57
C PHE A 220 5.42 3.05 4.73
N LYS A 221 6.70 3.38 4.93
CA LYS A 221 7.58 2.80 5.94
C LYS A 221 7.71 3.78 7.09
N PHE A 222 6.99 3.51 8.17
CA PHE A 222 7.07 4.25 9.43
C PHE A 222 6.86 3.30 10.60
N LEU A 223 7.41 3.66 11.75
CA LEU A 223 7.24 2.89 12.98
C LEU A 223 6.03 3.43 13.73
N GLN A 224 5.04 2.58 13.96
CA GLN A 224 3.91 2.84 14.85
C GLN A 224 4.24 2.29 16.24
N ILE A 225 4.23 3.16 17.25
CA ILE A 225 4.46 2.79 18.64
C ILE A 225 3.14 2.92 19.40
N GLN A 226 2.49 1.77 19.62
CA GLN A 226 1.26 1.69 20.38
C GLN A 226 1.54 1.95 21.88
N ARG A 227 1.05 3.07 22.41
CA ARG A 227 1.22 3.40 23.84
C ARG A 227 0.04 2.97 24.71
N ARG A 228 -1.13 2.74 24.12
CA ARG A 228 -2.38 2.49 24.84
C ARG A 228 -2.78 1.02 24.70
N LYS A 229 -3.06 0.38 25.83
CA LYS A 229 -3.61 -0.99 25.87
C LYS A 229 -5.11 -1.01 25.57
N ASP A 230 -5.83 0.06 25.93
CA ASP A 230 -7.30 0.10 25.89
C ASP A 230 -7.83 1.23 24.98
N PHE A 231 -9.00 1.00 24.41
CA PHE A 231 -9.74 1.96 23.59
C PHE A 231 -10.36 3.06 24.45
N ARG A 232 -10.35 4.31 23.97
CA ARG A 232 -10.99 5.45 24.63
C ARG A 232 -12.14 5.98 23.78
N VAL A 233 -13.31 6.07 24.38
CA VAL A 233 -14.46 6.74 23.79
C VAL A 233 -14.49 8.17 24.31
N LYS A 234 -14.34 9.16 23.42
CA LYS A 234 -14.62 10.56 23.75
C LYS A 234 -16.14 10.69 24.00
N LYS A 235 -16.53 10.91 25.26
CA LYS A 235 -17.92 11.14 25.67
C LYS A 235 -17.95 12.22 26.75
N GLU A 236 -18.82 13.20 26.58
CA GLU A 236 -19.11 14.19 27.61
C GLU A 236 -19.97 13.52 28.69
N ILE A 237 -19.39 13.34 29.88
CA ILE A 237 -20.07 12.74 31.03
C ILE A 237 -20.02 13.74 32.17
N PRO A 238 -21.18 14.18 32.72
CA PRO A 238 -21.19 15.06 33.88
C PRO A 238 -20.63 14.30 35.08
N LEU A 239 -19.46 14.72 35.56
CA LEU A 239 -18.77 14.11 36.69
C LEU A 239 -18.70 15.09 37.86
N ILE A 240 -19.03 14.58 39.06
CA ILE A 240 -18.81 15.29 40.32
C ILE A 240 -17.53 14.70 40.92
N LEU A 241 -16.44 15.46 40.85
CA LEU A 241 -15.17 15.10 41.48
C LEU A 241 -15.17 15.58 42.93
N GLU A 242 -15.15 14.65 43.87
CA GLU A 242 -14.97 14.94 45.29
C GLU A 242 -13.54 14.61 45.70
N THR A 243 -12.80 15.63 46.16
CA THR A 243 -11.44 15.45 46.66
C THR A 243 -11.46 15.37 48.19
N TYR A 244 -10.84 14.32 48.74
CA TYR A 244 -10.69 14.12 50.18
C TYR A 244 -9.21 14.27 50.54
N ASP A 245 -8.94 14.91 51.68
CA ASP A 245 -7.60 14.95 52.28
C ASP A 245 -7.25 13.57 52.89
N ILE A 246 -5.98 13.37 53.24
CA ILE A 246 -5.42 12.18 53.88
C ILE A 246 -6.16 11.84 55.19
N ASN A 247 -6.75 12.87 55.81
CA ASN A 247 -7.54 12.77 57.04
C ASN A 247 -9.04 12.49 56.80
N GLY A 248 -9.46 12.21 55.56
CA GLY A 248 -10.86 11.92 55.21
C GLY A 248 -11.78 13.15 55.14
N ASN A 249 -11.23 14.36 55.28
CA ASN A 249 -12.00 15.59 55.21
C ASN A 249 -12.21 16.03 53.75
N LYS A 250 -13.45 16.38 53.40
CA LYS A 250 -13.79 16.87 52.07
C LYS A 250 -13.15 18.23 51.82
N VAL A 251 -12.24 18.30 50.86
CA VAL A 251 -11.61 19.55 50.43
C VAL A 251 -12.61 20.28 49.53
N LYS A 252 -13.21 21.37 50.02
CA LYS A 252 -14.08 22.23 49.21
C LYS A 252 -13.25 22.87 48.10
N LYS A 253 -13.35 22.37 46.87
CA LYS A 253 -12.84 23.08 45.70
C LYS A 253 -13.91 24.02 45.16
N SER A 254 -13.60 25.31 45.19
CA SER A 254 -14.33 26.37 44.52
C SER A 254 -14.30 26.19 43.00
N SER A 255 -15.39 26.62 42.37
CA SER A 255 -15.61 26.92 40.95
C SER A 255 -15.75 25.78 39.93
N ASN A 256 -16.98 25.71 39.39
CA ASN A 256 -17.35 25.44 38.01
C ASN A 256 -16.16 25.30 37.05
N ASN A 257 -15.86 24.08 36.63
CA ASN A 257 -15.28 23.85 35.32
C ASN A 257 -16.19 22.85 34.60
N ARG A 258 -16.84 23.33 33.53
CA ARG A 258 -17.50 22.48 32.53
C ARG A 258 -16.40 21.67 31.85
N TYR A 259 -16.52 20.35 31.90
CA TYR A 259 -15.77 19.39 31.09
C TYR A 259 -16.72 18.75 30.10
#